data_AF-A0A7W1PER1-F1
#
_entry.id   AF-A0A7W1PER1-F1
#
_cell.length_a   1.000
_cell.length_b   1.000
_cell.length_c   1.000
_cell.angle_alpha   90.00
_cell.angle_beta   90.00
_cell.angle_gamma   90.00
#
_symmetry.space_group_name_H-M   'P 1'
#
loop_
_entity.id
_entity.type
_entity.pdbx_description
1 polymer ?
#
loop_
_entity_poly.entity_id
_entity_poly.type
_entity_poly.pdbx_seq_one_letter_code
_entity_poly.pdbx_strand_id
1 'polypeptide(L)'
;ARRQRLDALFVGGDGWTGLSVDTVASEGAYVGAPFSPLDPRPRAQEFVQAFSKRYGMPPDGNAALGYDATMLIAQAIREGGRDRAKVQQYLRQLGDSRPFDGVTGAIAFTSGGDPKDKQIVVARIQRGALAVESQ
;
A
#
# COMPACT_ATOMS: atom_id res chain seq x y z
N ALA A 1 20.26 -13.28 14.69
CA ALA A 1 20.66 -11.86 14.69
C ALA A 1 20.61 -11.23 16.09
N ARG A 2 19.46 -10.74 16.60
CA ARG A 2 19.39 -10.08 17.93
C ARG A 2 19.90 -10.95 19.09
N ARG A 3 19.48 -12.22 19.18
CA ARG A 3 20.01 -13.19 20.16
C ARG A 3 21.53 -13.45 20.04
N GLN A 4 22.09 -13.22 18.86
CA GLN A 4 23.53 -13.33 18.59
C GLN A 4 24.26 -12.00 18.80
N ARG A 5 23.59 -10.99 19.40
CA ARG A 5 24.14 -9.65 19.69
C ARG A 5 24.62 -8.89 18.45
N LEU A 6 23.97 -9.12 17.31
CA LEU A 6 24.24 -8.33 16.11
C LEU A 6 23.67 -6.91 16.31
N ASP A 7 24.56 -5.91 16.43
CA ASP A 7 24.22 -4.51 16.57
C ASP A 7 24.26 -3.81 15.20
N ALA A 8 23.19 -4.00 14.43
CA ALA A 8 23.05 -3.46 13.09
C ALA A 8 21.63 -2.92 12.88
N LEU A 9 21.48 -2.07 11.86
CA LEU A 9 20.18 -1.66 11.35
C LEU A 9 19.52 -2.85 10.63
N PHE A 10 18.31 -3.21 11.05
CA PHE A 10 17.50 -4.20 10.36
C PHE A 10 16.53 -3.48 9.43
N VAL A 11 16.58 -3.83 8.15
CA VAL A 11 15.72 -3.26 7.11
C VAL A 11 15.09 -4.41 6.33
N GLY A 12 13.77 -4.35 6.15
CA GLY A 12 12.99 -5.33 5.41
C GLY A 12 12.04 -4.70 4.41
N GLY A 13 11.60 -5.50 3.44
CA GLY A 13 10.50 -5.13 2.54
C GLY A 13 9.14 -5.23 3.21
N ASP A 14 8.10 -5.01 2.43
CA ASP A 14 6.68 -5.05 2.84
C ASP A 14 6.25 -6.37 3.48
N GLY A 15 6.86 -7.50 3.08
CA GLY A 15 6.66 -8.81 3.70
C GLY A 15 7.01 -8.85 5.20
N TRP A 16 7.74 -7.87 5.74
CA TRP A 16 8.04 -7.76 7.17
C TRP A 16 6.97 -7.00 7.97
N THR A 17 5.94 -6.46 7.34
CA THR A 17 4.86 -5.70 8.01
C THR A 17 4.24 -6.50 9.17
N GLY A 18 4.03 -7.80 8.99
CA GLY A 18 3.48 -8.69 10.02
C GLY A 18 4.41 -8.92 11.21
N LEU A 19 5.70 -8.62 11.12
CA LEU A 19 6.63 -8.72 12.25
C LEU A 19 6.38 -7.65 13.31
N SER A 20 5.68 -6.56 12.97
CA SER A 20 5.41 -5.45 13.88
C SER A 20 4.82 -5.86 15.22
N VAL A 21 4.05 -6.96 15.28
CA VAL A 21 3.46 -7.50 16.52
C VAL A 21 4.45 -8.24 17.42
N ASP A 22 5.59 -8.73 16.88
CA ASP A 22 6.68 -9.33 17.65
C ASP A 22 7.75 -8.29 17.96
N THR A 23 7.51 -7.50 19.01
CA THR A 23 8.42 -6.42 19.42
C THR A 23 9.76 -6.94 19.93
N VAL A 24 9.85 -8.18 20.43
CA VAL A 24 11.12 -8.76 20.87
C VAL A 24 12.06 -8.98 19.69
N ALA A 25 11.52 -9.45 18.56
CA ALA A 25 12.30 -9.69 17.37
C ALA A 25 12.54 -8.43 16.52
N SER A 26 11.56 -7.52 16.46
CA SER A 26 11.46 -6.54 15.38
C SER A 26 11.55 -5.07 15.80
N GLU A 27 11.54 -4.75 17.10
CA GLU A 27 11.58 -3.35 17.56
C GLU A 27 12.76 -2.58 16.95
N GLY A 28 12.44 -1.39 16.42
CA GLY A 28 13.38 -0.50 15.77
C GLY A 28 13.80 -0.91 14.36
N ALA A 29 13.32 -2.02 13.81
CA ALA A 29 13.55 -2.38 12.41
C ALA A 29 12.78 -1.43 11.47
N TYR A 30 13.36 -1.17 10.30
CA TYR A 30 12.73 -0.40 9.24
C TYR A 30 12.05 -1.34 8.24
N VAL A 31 10.86 -0.96 7.79
CA VAL A 31 10.02 -1.72 6.87
C VAL A 31 9.56 -0.79 5.77
N GLY A 32 9.79 -1.16 4.51
CA GLY A 32 9.14 -0.51 3.38
C GLY A 32 7.70 -0.99 3.26
N ALA A 33 6.74 -0.08 3.20
CA ALA A 33 5.31 -0.39 3.08
C ALA A 33 4.67 0.38 1.91
N PRO A 34 3.71 -0.22 1.18
CA PRO A 34 3.06 0.44 0.03
C PRO A 34 2.01 1.47 0.44
N PHE A 35 1.66 1.55 1.74
CA PHE A 35 0.61 2.41 2.27
C PHE A 35 0.82 2.64 3.77
N SER A 36 0.35 3.78 4.26
CA SER A 36 0.25 4.08 5.69
C SER A 36 -1.14 4.63 6.02
N PRO A 37 -1.78 4.19 7.12
CA PRO A 37 -3.02 4.81 7.62
C PRO A 37 -2.88 6.30 7.97
N LEU A 38 -1.64 6.80 8.09
CA LEU A 38 -1.34 8.21 8.35
C LEU A 38 -1.23 9.05 7.07
N ASP A 39 -1.45 8.47 5.90
CA ASP A 39 -1.43 9.19 4.63
C ASP A 39 -2.48 10.33 4.64
N PRO A 40 -2.07 11.61 4.53
CA PRO A 40 -2.96 12.74 4.75
C PRO A 40 -3.95 12.97 3.60
N ARG A 41 -3.83 12.25 2.48
CA ARG A 41 -4.72 12.45 1.31
C ARG A 41 -6.16 12.11 1.69
N PRO A 42 -7.15 12.95 1.32
CA PRO A 42 -8.55 12.73 1.71
C PRO A 42 -9.08 11.33 1.38
N ARG A 43 -8.79 10.82 0.18
CA ARG A 43 -9.20 9.49 -0.28
C ARG A 43 -8.63 8.36 0.58
N ALA A 44 -7.38 8.49 1.02
CA ALA A 44 -6.75 7.53 1.92
C ALA A 44 -7.44 7.56 3.29
N GLN A 45 -7.69 8.77 3.83
CA GLN A 45 -8.37 8.94 5.13
C GLN A 45 -9.82 8.44 5.11
N GLU A 46 -10.56 8.66 4.02
CA GLU A 46 -11.90 8.09 3.83
C GLU A 46 -11.88 6.56 3.85
N PHE A 47 -10.92 5.95 3.15
CA PHE A 47 -10.71 4.50 3.17
C PHE A 47 -10.35 3.99 4.58
N VAL A 48 -9.42 4.65 5.26
CA VAL A 48 -9.01 4.28 6.64
C VAL A 48 -10.21 4.31 7.58
N GLN A 49 -11.04 5.36 7.52
CA GLN A 49 -12.23 5.47 8.34
C GLN A 49 -13.25 4.38 8.03
N ALA A 50 -13.56 4.15 6.74
CA ALA A 50 -14.51 3.14 6.31
C ALA A 50 -14.06 1.72 6.69
N PHE A 51 -12.78 1.41 6.46
CA PHE A 51 -12.18 0.12 6.80
C PHE A 51 -12.18 -0.10 8.31
N SER A 52 -11.71 0.89 9.08
CA SER A 52 -11.66 0.81 10.55
C SER A 52 -13.06 0.63 11.15
N LYS A 53 -14.06 1.34 10.63
CA LYS A 53 -15.46 1.17 11.05
C LYS A 53 -15.98 -0.24 10.76
N ARG A 54 -15.59 -0.84 9.64
CA ARG A 54 -16.07 -2.17 9.21
C ARG A 54 -15.39 -3.34 9.93
N TYR A 55 -14.10 -3.20 10.23
CA TYR A 55 -13.24 -4.30 10.70
C TYR A 55 -12.66 -4.10 12.11
N GLY A 56 -12.83 -2.92 12.72
CA GLY A 56 -12.35 -2.65 14.08
C GLY A 56 -10.83 -2.47 14.19
N MET A 57 -10.12 -2.35 13.07
CA MET A 57 -8.67 -2.16 13.00
C MET A 57 -8.30 -1.28 11.78
N PRO A 58 -7.19 -0.53 11.82
CA PRO A 58 -6.73 0.21 10.65
C PRO A 58 -6.32 -0.74 9.51
N PRO A 59 -6.47 -0.32 8.23
CA PRO A 59 -6.01 -1.12 7.10
C PRO A 59 -4.48 -1.19 7.04
N ASP A 60 -3.96 -2.33 6.58
CA ASP A 60 -2.56 -2.47 6.20
C ASP A 60 -2.35 -2.19 4.70
N GLY A 61 -1.12 -2.35 4.23
CA GLY A 61 -0.77 -2.19 2.81
C GLY A 61 -1.51 -3.16 1.89
N ASN A 62 -1.74 -4.40 2.32
CA ASN A 62 -2.43 -5.40 1.51
C ASN A 62 -3.91 -5.05 1.34
N ALA A 63 -4.56 -4.59 2.41
CA ALA A 63 -5.95 -4.13 2.37
C ALA A 63 -6.10 -2.94 1.41
N ALA A 64 -5.19 -1.97 1.46
CA ALA A 64 -5.20 -0.81 0.57
C ALA A 64 -4.99 -1.20 -0.90
N LEU A 65 -3.99 -2.04 -1.20
CA LEU A 65 -3.72 -2.54 -2.56
C LEU A 65 -4.88 -3.37 -3.12
N GLY A 66 -5.47 -4.24 -2.30
CA GLY A 66 -6.63 -5.06 -2.68
C GLY A 66 -7.87 -4.20 -2.98
N TYR A 67 -8.09 -3.15 -2.19
CA TYR A 67 -9.15 -2.18 -2.44
C TYR A 67 -8.94 -1.47 -3.78
N ASP A 68 -7.76 -0.93 -4.03
CA ASP A 68 -7.44 -0.25 -5.28
C ASP A 68 -7.58 -1.16 -6.50
N ALA A 69 -7.04 -2.38 -6.44
CA ALA A 69 -7.17 -3.35 -7.52
C ALA A 69 -8.65 -3.64 -7.85
N THR A 70 -9.48 -3.83 -6.81
CA THR A 70 -10.91 -4.11 -6.98
C THR A 70 -11.62 -2.91 -7.61
N MET A 71 -11.38 -1.71 -7.08
CA MET A 71 -12.04 -0.48 -7.56
C MET A 71 -11.62 -0.11 -8.98
N LEU A 72 -10.35 -0.32 -9.31
CA LEU A 72 -9.81 -0.12 -10.64
C LEU A 72 -10.46 -1.05 -11.67
N ILE A 73 -10.54 -2.36 -11.38
CA ILE A 73 -11.22 -3.31 -12.27
C ILE A 73 -12.70 -2.99 -12.41
N ALA A 74 -13.37 -2.61 -11.32
CA ALA A 74 -14.77 -2.21 -11.37
C ALA A 74 -14.97 -0.96 -12.26
N GLN A 75 -14.06 0.01 -12.21
CA GLN A 75 -14.11 1.19 -13.08
C GLN A 75 -13.83 0.83 -14.54
N ALA A 76 -12.84 -0.02 -14.81
CA ALA A 76 -12.55 -0.53 -16.15
C ALA A 76 -13.77 -1.24 -16.77
N ILE A 77 -14.53 -2.01 -15.96
CA ILE A 77 -15.75 -2.66 -16.42
C ILE A 77 -16.85 -1.64 -16.73
N ARG A 78 -17.03 -0.62 -15.89
CA ARG A 78 -18.07 0.42 -16.08
C ARG A 78 -17.81 1.31 -17.28
N GLU A 79 -16.55 1.70 -17.50
CA GLU A 79 -16.17 2.66 -18.55
C GLU A 79 -15.67 2.00 -19.83
N GLY A 80 -14.91 0.91 -19.71
CA GLY A 80 -14.29 0.20 -20.83
C GLY A 80 -15.18 -0.91 -21.39
N GLY A 81 -15.91 -1.63 -20.54
CA GLY A 81 -16.81 -2.72 -20.91
C GLY A 81 -16.51 -4.04 -20.18
N ARG A 82 -17.42 -5.01 -20.32
CA ARG A 82 -17.48 -6.21 -19.45
C ARG A 82 -16.60 -7.38 -19.91
N ASP A 83 -16.07 -7.35 -21.12
CA ASP A 83 -15.21 -8.42 -21.63
C ASP A 83 -13.73 -8.18 -21.30
N ARG A 84 -12.96 -9.28 -21.31
CA ARG A 84 -11.54 -9.27 -20.93
C ARG A 84 -10.71 -8.29 -21.78
N ALA A 85 -10.98 -8.21 -23.08
CA ALA A 85 -10.19 -7.38 -23.98
C ALA A 85 -10.40 -5.89 -23.68
N LYS A 86 -11.65 -5.48 -23.41
CA LYS A 86 -11.98 -4.10 -23.05
C LYS A 86 -11.40 -3.68 -21.70
N VAL A 87 -11.46 -4.55 -20.69
CA VAL A 87 -10.82 -4.28 -19.39
C VAL A 87 -9.30 -4.11 -19.58
N GLN A 88 -8.65 -4.99 -20.33
CA GLN A 88 -7.21 -4.87 -20.60
C GLN A 88 -6.88 -3.58 -21.34
N GLN A 89 -7.68 -3.22 -22.35
CA GLN A 89 -7.49 -1.97 -23.10
C GLN A 89 -7.61 -0.75 -22.19
N TYR A 90 -8.61 -0.72 -21.31
CA TYR A 90 -8.79 0.36 -20.34
C TYR A 90 -7.57 0.52 -19.44
N LEU A 91 -7.08 -0.58 -18.86
CA LEU A 91 -5.89 -0.55 -17.99
C LEU A 91 -4.65 -0.02 -18.71
N ARG A 92 -4.46 -0.39 -19.98
CA ARG A 92 -3.33 0.08 -20.80
C ARG A 92 -3.41 1.56 -21.16
N GLN A 93 -4.59 2.18 -21.06
CA GLN A 93 -4.78 3.61 -21.33
C GLN A 93 -4.47 4.49 -20.11
N LEU A 94 -4.30 3.91 -18.92
CA LEU A 94 -3.94 4.66 -17.72
C LEU A 94 -2.48 5.09 -17.79
N GLY A 95 -2.27 6.39 -17.88
CA GLY A 95 -0.97 7.05 -17.94
C GLY A 95 -0.96 8.35 -17.15
N ASP A 96 0.12 9.12 -17.23
CA ASP A 96 0.34 10.32 -16.41
C ASP A 96 -0.78 11.37 -16.54
N SER A 97 -1.40 11.47 -17.71
CA SER A 97 -2.50 12.41 -17.98
C SER A 97 -3.87 11.93 -17.50
N ARG A 98 -4.02 10.62 -17.23
CA ARG A 98 -5.27 10.02 -16.78
C ARG A 98 -4.99 8.81 -15.87
N PRO A 99 -4.36 9.01 -14.70
CA PRO A 99 -4.19 7.94 -13.74
C PRO A 99 -5.53 7.59 -13.09
N PHE A 100 -5.65 6.38 -12.59
CA PHE A 100 -6.70 6.05 -11.64
C PHE A 100 -6.32 6.62 -10.27
N ASP A 101 -7.20 7.41 -9.67
CA ASP A 101 -7.01 7.94 -8.32
C ASP A 101 -7.35 6.85 -7.29
N GLY A 102 -6.32 6.24 -6.69
CA GLY A 102 -6.41 5.16 -5.71
C GLY A 102 -6.13 5.64 -4.28
N VAL A 103 -6.47 4.82 -3.29
CA VAL A 103 -6.15 5.06 -1.88
C VAL A 103 -4.64 4.96 -1.62
N THR A 104 -3.93 4.18 -2.44
CA THR A 104 -2.46 4.12 -2.49
C THR A 104 -1.86 5.21 -3.39
N GLY A 105 -2.66 6.19 -3.82
CA GLY A 105 -2.30 7.25 -4.75
C GLY A 105 -2.62 6.94 -6.20
N ALA A 106 -2.12 7.81 -7.09
CA ALA A 106 -2.27 7.66 -8.53
C ALA A 106 -1.76 6.27 -8.99
N ILE A 107 -2.53 5.64 -9.87
CA ILE A 107 -2.22 4.35 -10.48
C ILE A 107 -2.23 4.52 -11.99
N ALA A 108 -1.05 4.36 -12.56
CA ALA A 108 -0.80 4.26 -13.99
C ALA A 108 0.20 3.12 -14.22
N PHE A 109 0.30 2.64 -15.45
CA PHE A 109 1.14 1.48 -15.76
C PHE A 109 2.21 1.81 -16.81
N THR A 110 3.37 1.20 -16.66
CA THR A 110 4.38 1.15 -17.74
C THR A 110 3.86 0.31 -18.90
N SER A 111 4.55 0.34 -20.05
CA SER A 111 4.22 -0.53 -21.19
C SER A 111 4.31 -2.03 -20.85
N GLY A 112 5.13 -2.39 -19.85
CA GLY A 112 5.25 -3.75 -19.31
C GLY A 112 4.10 -4.17 -18.40
N GLY A 113 3.28 -3.22 -17.94
CA GLY A 113 2.16 -3.46 -17.02
C GLY A 113 2.50 -3.26 -15.54
N ASP A 114 3.70 -2.75 -15.22
CA ASP A 114 4.09 -2.45 -13.85
C ASP A 114 3.51 -1.11 -13.39
N PRO A 115 3.10 -0.96 -12.11
CA PRO A 115 2.71 0.33 -11.56
C PRO A 115 3.84 1.36 -11.68
N LYS A 116 3.52 2.54 -12.19
CA LYS A 116 4.47 3.64 -12.39
C LYS A 116 4.52 4.57 -11.17
N ASP A 117 5.72 5.08 -10.86
CA ASP A 117 6.00 6.15 -9.87
C ASP A 117 5.40 5.95 -8.47
N LYS A 118 5.25 4.68 -8.05
CA LYS A 118 4.72 4.34 -6.73
C LYS A 118 5.73 4.68 -5.65
N GLN A 119 5.26 5.41 -4.64
CA GLN A 119 6.04 5.76 -3.46
C GLN A 119 5.99 4.61 -2.45
N ILE A 120 7.10 4.38 -1.77
CA ILE A 120 7.19 3.45 -0.64
C ILE A 120 7.34 4.26 0.64
N VAL A 121 6.51 3.94 1.63
CA VAL A 121 6.63 4.48 2.98
C VAL A 121 7.72 3.71 3.69
N VAL A 122 8.74 4.39 4.21
CA VAL A 122 9.70 3.79 5.13
C VAL A 122 9.18 4.00 6.55
N ALA A 123 8.72 2.92 7.18
CA ALA A 123 8.23 2.93 8.54
C ALA A 123 9.22 2.25 9.49
N ARG A 124 9.24 2.68 10.74
CA ARG A 124 9.97 2.03 11.81
C ARG A 124 9.00 1.27 12.71
N ILE A 125 9.33 0.03 13.05
CA ILE A 125 8.54 -0.72 14.03
C ILE A 125 8.78 -0.11 15.41
N GLN A 126 7.72 0.38 16.03
CA GLN A 126 7.72 0.96 17.36
C GLN A 126 6.50 0.46 18.14
N ARG A 127 6.72 -0.12 19.31
CA ARG A 127 5.65 -0.50 20.27
C ARG A 127 4.52 -1.31 19.63
N GLY A 128 4.87 -2.27 18.78
CA GLY A 128 3.88 -3.17 18.18
C GLY A 128 3.27 -2.68 16.86
N ALA A 129 3.69 -1.53 16.34
CA ALA A 129 3.10 -0.89 15.17
C ALA A 129 4.15 -0.30 14.21
N LEU A 130 3.75 -0.11 12.95
CA LEU A 130 4.53 0.70 12.01
C LEU A 130 4.32 2.18 12.31
N ALA A 131 5.40 2.89 12.64
CA ALA A 131 5.42 4.34 12.80
C ALA A 131 6.15 4.97 11.61
N VAL A 132 5.50 5.91 10.93
CA VAL A 132 6.15 6.71 9.87
C VAL A 132 6.94 7.82 10.56
N GLU A 133 8.26 7.81 10.44
CA GLU A 133 9.09 8.91 10.93
C GLU A 133 8.90 10.11 9.98
N SER A 134 8.54 11.26 10.53
CA SER A 134 8.57 12.54 9.80
C SER A 134 10.03 12.85 9.48
N GLN A 135 10.34 13.20 8.23
CA GLN A 135 11.63 13.84 7.92
C GLN A 135 11.71 15.24 8.51
#